data_AF-A0A6L9JRL0-F1
#
_entry.id   AF-A0A6L9JRL0-F1
#
_cell.length_a   1.000
_cell.length_b   1.000
_cell.length_c   1.000
_cell.angle_alpha   90.00
_cell.angle_beta   90.00
_cell.angle_gamma   90.00
#
_symmetry.space_group_name_H-M   'P 1'
#
loop_
_entity.id
_entity.type
_entity.pdbx_description
1 polymer ?
#
loop_
_entity_poly.entity_id
_entity_poly.type
_entity_poly.pdbx_seq_one_letter_code
_entity_poly.pdbx_strand_id
1 'polypeptide(L)'
;MELEKLLNEIRDIKNDIKRIEQVIPYKANELCISVLGNLCVNAPADKEFLIDALNSKKIELTERLNKLNEAKQMSEKIISGLIA
;
A
#
# COMPACT_ATOMS: atom_id res chain seq x y z
N MET A 1 15.72 16.73 -2.05
CA MET A 1 14.76 16.13 -1.09
C MET A 1 13.68 15.34 -1.86
N GLU A 2 14.09 14.45 -2.75
CA GLU A 2 13.20 13.62 -3.58
C GLU A 2 13.40 12.13 -3.31
N LEU A 3 14.65 11.69 -3.12
CA LEU A 3 14.97 10.33 -2.70
C LEU A 3 14.32 9.97 -1.36
N GLU A 4 14.32 10.89 -0.39
CA GLU A 4 13.68 10.67 0.91
C GLU A 4 12.15 10.54 0.78
N LYS A 5 11.52 11.31 -0.12
CA LYS A 5 10.08 11.17 -0.41
C LYS A 5 9.78 9.81 -1.04
N LEU A 6 10.61 9.38 -1.99
CA LEU A 6 10.51 8.06 -2.62
C LEU A 6 10.64 6.92 -1.59
N LEU A 7 11.61 7.02 -0.68
CA LEU A 7 11.81 6.02 0.37
C LEU A 7 10.66 5.98 1.38
N ASN A 8 10.12 7.15 1.75
CA ASN A 8 8.93 7.24 2.60
C ASN A 8 7.71 6.60 1.93
N GLU A 9 7.47 6.90 0.64
CA GLU A 9 6.36 6.31 -0.11
C GLU A 9 6.48 4.78 -0.22
N ILE A 10 7.68 4.25 -0.50
CA ILE A 10 7.94 2.81 -0.51
C ILE A 10 7.63 2.18 0.85
N ARG A 11 8.05 2.82 1.95
CA ARG A 11 7.79 2.33 3.31
C ARG A 11 6.30 2.30 3.61
N ASP A 12 5.58 3.36 3.26
CA ASP A 12 4.16 3.50 3.56
C ASP A 12 3.35 2.46 2.77
N ILE A 13 3.65 2.25 1.48
CA ILE A 13 3.01 1.21 0.67
C ILE A 13 3.29 -0.19 1.22
N LYS A 14 4.52 -0.49 1.67
CA LYS A 14 4.85 -1.78 2.31
C LYS A 14 4.03 -2.00 3.58
N ASN A 15 3.85 -0.95 4.38
CA ASN A 15 3.04 -1.01 5.60
C ASN A 15 1.57 -1.29 5.28
N ASP A 16 1.02 -0.66 4.24
CA ASP A 16 -0.37 -0.87 3.85
C ASP A 16 -0.62 -2.27 3.29
N ILE A 17 0.28 -2.79 2.46
CA ILE A 17 0.21 -4.19 1.99
C ILE A 17 0.23 -5.15 3.18
N LYS A 18 1.15 -4.95 4.13
CA LYS A 18 1.25 -5.80 5.33
C LYS A 18 -0.03 -5.74 6.17
N ARG A 19 -0.64 -4.57 6.32
CA ARG A 19 -1.92 -4.40 7.02
C ARG A 19 -3.04 -5.19 6.33
N ILE A 20 -3.14 -5.10 5.01
CA ILE A 20 -4.12 -5.87 4.24
C ILE A 20 -3.93 -7.38 4.46
N GLU A 21 -2.69 -7.87 4.38
CA GLU A 21 -2.35 -9.29 4.61
C GLU A 21 -2.65 -9.77 6.02
N GLN A 22 -2.58 -8.89 7.02
CA GLN A 22 -2.95 -9.21 8.41
C GLN A 22 -4.46 -9.20 8.63
N VAL A 23 -5.23 -8.49 7.82
CA VAL A 23 -6.67 -8.31 8.01
C VAL A 23 -7.47 -9.44 7.34
N ILE A 24 -7.07 -9.86 6.14
CA ILE A 24 -7.73 -10.93 5.36
C ILE A 24 -7.92 -12.23 6.18
N PRO A 25 -6.92 -12.75 6.92
CA PRO A 25 -7.04 -14.05 7.60
C PRO A 25 -7.85 -14.03 8.89
N TYR A 26 -7.96 -12.87 9.58
CA TYR A 26 -8.35 -12.85 10.99
C TYR A 26 -9.76 -12.36 11.28
N LYS A 27 -10.37 -11.53 10.41
CA LYS A 27 -11.54 -10.73 10.83
C LYS A 27 -12.57 -10.43 9.75
N ALA A 28 -12.72 -11.32 8.78
CA ALA A 28 -13.63 -11.07 7.68
C ALA A 28 -15.12 -10.87 8.10
N ASN A 29 -15.51 -11.32 9.31
CA ASN A 29 -16.85 -11.09 9.88
C ASN A 29 -17.00 -9.75 10.63
N GLU A 30 -15.90 -9.05 10.91
CA GLU A 30 -15.87 -7.74 11.59
C GLU A 30 -15.43 -6.61 10.64
N LEU A 31 -15.23 -6.92 9.36
CA LEU A 31 -14.90 -5.92 8.36
C LEU A 31 -16.11 -5.01 8.11
N CYS A 32 -15.87 -3.72 8.13
CA CYS A 32 -16.81 -2.70 7.72
C CYS A 32 -16.12 -1.71 6.78
N ILE A 33 -16.90 -1.09 5.91
CA ILE A 33 -16.40 0.02 5.11
C ILE A 33 -16.41 1.25 6.02
N SER A 34 -15.25 1.87 6.19
CA SER A 34 -15.11 3.15 6.86
C SER A 34 -14.78 4.23 5.83
N VAL A 35 -15.64 5.24 5.73
CA VAL A 35 -15.35 6.44 4.94
C VAL A 35 -14.74 7.48 5.88
N LEU A 36 -13.47 7.83 5.64
CA LEU A 36 -12.76 8.81 6.44
C LEU A 36 -12.90 10.22 5.83
N GLY A 37 -13.47 11.13 6.62
CA GLY A 37 -13.73 12.54 6.31
C GLY A 37 -14.26 13.27 7.56
N ASN A 38 -15.09 14.30 7.41
CA ASN A 38 -15.73 14.98 8.55
C ASN A 38 -16.77 14.11 9.29
N LEU A 39 -17.16 12.98 8.70
CA LEU A 39 -18.08 12.01 9.26
C LEU A 39 -17.43 10.63 9.14
N CYS A 40 -17.30 9.92 10.26
CA CYS A 40 -16.82 8.53 10.27
C CYS A 40 -18.05 7.62 10.27
N VAL A 41 -18.37 7.02 9.12
CA VAL A 41 -19.49 6.08 8.97
C VAL A 41 -18.93 4.69 8.74
N ASN A 42 -19.36 3.74 9.58
CA ASN A 42 -19.06 2.32 9.42
C ASN A 42 -20.31 1.62 8.90
N ALA A 43 -20.22 1.01 7.73
CA ALA A 43 -21.31 0.21 7.16
C ALA A 43 -20.88 -1.27 7.05
N PRO A 44 -21.72 -2.23 7.47
CA PRO A 44 -21.50 -3.62 7.13
C PRO A 44 -21.59 -3.78 5.62
N ALA A 45 -20.72 -4.61 5.05
CA ALA A 45 -20.79 -5.00 3.64
C ALA A 45 -20.60 -6.50 3.53
N ASP A 46 -20.91 -7.03 2.35
CA ASP A 46 -20.69 -8.44 2.06
C ASP A 46 -19.20 -8.81 2.27
N LYS A 47 -18.98 -9.96 2.92
CA LYS A 47 -17.65 -10.39 3.32
C LYS A 47 -16.77 -10.71 2.11
N GLU A 48 -17.33 -11.34 1.08
CA GLU A 48 -16.60 -11.66 -0.15
C GLU A 48 -16.24 -10.37 -0.87
N PHE A 49 -17.18 -9.42 -0.96
CA PHE A 49 -16.92 -8.09 -1.49
C PHE A 49 -15.76 -7.37 -0.78
N LEU A 50 -15.73 -7.40 0.56
CA LEU A 50 -14.68 -6.75 1.34
C LEU A 50 -13.31 -7.42 1.14
N ILE A 51 -13.27 -8.75 1.08
CA ILE A 51 -12.06 -9.51 0.79
C ILE A 51 -11.55 -9.20 -0.63
N ASP A 52 -12.45 -9.17 -1.62
CA ASP A 52 -12.11 -8.87 -3.01
C ASP A 52 -11.60 -7.45 -3.19
N ALA A 53 -12.21 -6.48 -2.49
CA ALA A 53 -11.73 -5.10 -2.47
C ALA A 53 -10.32 -5.00 -1.86
N LEU A 54 -10.05 -5.71 -0.75
CA LEU A 54 -8.73 -5.77 -0.13
C LEU A 54 -7.69 -6.43 -1.03
N ASN A 55 -8.03 -7.55 -1.69
CA ASN A 55 -7.17 -8.22 -2.65
C ASN A 55 -6.87 -7.34 -3.86
N SER A 56 -7.88 -6.68 -4.41
CA SER A 56 -7.73 -5.73 -5.52
C SER A 56 -6.80 -4.58 -5.13
N LYS A 57 -6.96 -4.03 -3.91
CA LYS A 57 -6.09 -2.97 -3.40
C LYS A 57 -4.66 -3.44 -3.19
N LYS A 58 -4.47 -4.66 -2.69
CA LYS A 58 -3.16 -5.28 -2.54
C LYS A 58 -2.42 -5.39 -3.89
N ILE A 59 -3.12 -5.80 -4.95
CA ILE A 59 -2.55 -5.90 -6.30
C ILE A 59 -2.08 -4.51 -6.78
N GLU A 60 -2.96 -3.50 -6.70
CA GLU A 60 -2.63 -2.11 -7.07
C GLU A 60 -1.39 -1.58 -6.31
N LEU A 61 -1.34 -1.79 -5.00
CA LEU A 61 -0.23 -1.36 -4.16
C LEU A 61 1.07 -2.12 -4.50
N THR A 62 0.98 -3.41 -4.84
CA THR A 62 2.13 -4.23 -5.22
C THR A 62 2.72 -3.75 -6.55
N GLU A 63 1.87 -3.45 -7.55
CA GLU A 63 2.30 -2.88 -8.81
C GLU A 63 2.98 -1.51 -8.64
N ARG A 64 2.40 -0.64 -7.80
CA ARG A 64 3.01 0.66 -7.46
C ARG A 64 4.35 0.48 -6.76
N LEU A 65 4.46 -0.45 -5.81
CA LEU A 65 5.69 -0.76 -5.11
C LEU A 65 6.81 -1.19 -6.08
N ASN A 66 6.48 -2.01 -7.08
CA ASN A 66 7.45 -2.44 -8.09
C ASN A 66 8.00 -1.26 -8.88
N LYS A 67 7.13 -0.36 -9.38
CA LYS A 67 7.54 0.85 -10.10
C LYS A 67 8.42 1.77 -9.26
N LEU A 68 8.11 1.94 -7.97
CA LEU A 68 8.92 2.77 -7.07
C LEU A 68 10.28 2.12 -6.77
N ASN A 69 10.34 0.80 -6.65
CA ASN A 69 11.61 0.09 -6.48
C ASN A 69 12.50 0.21 -7.74
N GLU A 70 11.93 0.19 -8.94
CA GLU A 70 12.67 0.46 -10.18
C GLU A 70 13.24 1.88 -10.18
N ALA A 71 12.43 2.88 -9.81
CA ALA A 71 12.88 4.28 -9.69
C ALA A 71 14.00 4.43 -8.64
N LYS A 72 13.90 3.72 -7.52
CA LYS A 72 14.94 3.67 -6.48
C LYS A 72 16.25 3.11 -7.03
N GLN A 73 16.20 1.98 -7.73
CA GLN A 73 17.38 1.35 -8.33
C GLN A 73 18.05 2.26 -9.37
N MET A 74 17.26 2.95 -10.21
CA MET A 74 17.80 3.91 -11.17
C MET A 74 18.50 5.07 -10.47
N SER A 75 17.89 5.61 -9.41
CA SER A 75 18.48 6.68 -8.60
C SER A 75 19.81 6.25 -7.95
N GLU A 76 19.86 5.03 -7.40
CA GLU A 76 21.09 4.46 -6.80
C GLU A 76 22.21 4.29 -7.83
N LYS A 77 21.88 3.86 -9.06
CA LYS A 77 22.86 3.76 -10.16
C LYS A 77 23.42 5.12 -10.56
N ILE A 78 22.57 6.14 -10.70
CA ILE A 78 22.99 7.50 -11.05
C ILE A 78 23.94 8.05 -9.97
N ILE A 79 23.58 7.93 -8.69
CA ILE A 79 24.43 8.37 -7.58
C ILE A 79 25.77 7.64 -7.61
N SER A 80 25.77 6.33 -7.82
CA SER A 80 27.00 5.53 -7.88
C SER A 80 27.91 5.95 -9.04
N GLY A 81 27.34 6.30 -10.20
CA GLY A 81 28.08 6.79 -11.36
C GLY A 81 28.57 8.24 -11.24
N LEU A 82 27.98 9.05 -10.36
CA LEU A 82 28.42 10.42 -10.07
C LEU A 82 29.54 10.49 -9.03
N ILE A 83 29.67 9.47 -8.18
CA ILE A 83 30.72 9.37 -7.15
C ILE A 83 32.01 8.73 -7.72
N ALA A 84 31.91 8.07 -8.88
CA ALA A 84 33.04 7.47 -9.61
C ALA A 84 33.83 8.51 -10.43
#